data_AF-A0A4Z0H241-F1
#
_entry.id   AF-A0A4Z0H241-F1
#
_cell.length_a   1.000
_cell.length_b   1.000
_cell.length_c   1.000
_cell.angle_alpha   90.00
_cell.angle_beta   90.00
_cell.angle_gamma   90.00
#
_symmetry.space_group_name_H-M   'P 1'
#
loop_
_entity.id
_entity.type
_entity.pdbx_description
1 polymer ?
#
loop_
_entity_poly.entity_id
_entity_poly.type
_entity_poly.pdbx_seq_one_letter_code
_entity_poly.pdbx_strand_id
1 'polypeptide(L)'
;MDQYFIVEAIRYVVLAAIGIQVATSLVTVLLGSVIIEYNEWGIYPEPSNFLEKGQNLFMYGFAGFAIYSYRKAEQEFSNWLVRKAAHLLALIALSIVGVIVYYATYGTLKFIFY
;
A
#
# COMPACT_ATOMS: atom_id res chain seq x y z
N MET A 1 -22.74 -20.25 -6.81
CA MET A 1 -21.36 -19.83 -6.49
C MET A 1 -21.18 -20.15 -5.02
N ASP A 2 -20.30 -21.09 -4.68
CA ASP A 2 -20.22 -21.64 -3.34
C ASP A 2 -19.68 -20.58 -2.36
N GLN A 3 -20.26 -20.50 -1.15
CA GLN A 3 -19.86 -19.51 -0.13
C GLN A 3 -18.35 -19.56 0.17
N TYR A 4 -17.75 -20.75 0.10
CA TYR A 4 -16.31 -20.98 0.20
C TYR A 4 -15.51 -20.19 -0.84
N PHE A 5 -15.97 -20.17 -2.10
CA PHE A 5 -15.31 -19.45 -3.18
C PHE A 5 -15.30 -17.94 -2.94
N ILE A 6 -16.41 -17.38 -2.43
CA ILE A 6 -16.52 -15.94 -2.12
C ILE A 6 -15.55 -15.55 -1.00
N VAL A 7 -15.48 -16.34 0.08
CA VAL A 7 -14.55 -16.10 1.19
C VAL A 7 -13.10 -16.11 0.69
N GLU A 8 -12.75 -17.10 -0.12
CA GLU A 8 -11.39 -17.24 -0.62
C GLU A 8 -11.00 -16.12 -1.61
N ALA A 9 -11.92 -15.72 -2.49
CA ALA A 9 -11.71 -14.60 -3.41
C ALA A 9 -11.42 -13.29 -2.66
N ILE A 10 -12.20 -12.99 -1.61
CA ILE A 10 -11.98 -11.79 -0.79
C ILE A 10 -10.62 -11.85 -0.08
N ARG A 11 -10.23 -13.02 0.44
CA ARG A 11 -8.91 -13.19 1.07
C ARG A 11 -7.76 -12.91 0.11
N TYR A 12 -7.86 -13.39 -1.14
CA TYR A 12 -6.83 -13.11 -2.14
C TYR A 12 -6.77 -11.64 -2.54
N VAL A 13 -7.91 -10.95 -2.63
CA VAL A 13 -7.94 -9.51 -2.90
C VAL A 13 -7.25 -8.73 -1.77
N VAL A 14 -7.54 -9.05 -0.50
CA VAL A 14 -6.89 -8.41 0.65
C VAL A 14 -5.39 -8.70 0.67
N LEU A 15 -5.00 -9.96 0.43
CA LEU A 15 -3.59 -10.34 0.38
C LEU A 15 -2.85 -9.62 -0.76
N ALA A 16 -3.46 -9.51 -1.94
CA ALA A 16 -2.89 -8.78 -3.07
C ALA A 16 -2.76 -7.28 -2.78
N ALA A 17 -3.77 -6.67 -2.17
CA ALA A 17 -3.74 -5.25 -1.79
C ALA A 17 -2.65 -4.92 -0.76
N ILE A 18 -2.45 -5.79 0.24
CA ILE A 18 -1.35 -5.63 1.21
C ILE A 18 -0.01 -5.92 0.54
N GLY A 19 0.07 -7.00 -0.23
CA GLY A 19 1.28 -7.45 -0.89
C GLY A 19 1.83 -6.41 -1.86
N ILE A 20 0.96 -5.72 -2.61
CA ILE A 20 1.40 -4.68 -3.54
C ILE A 20 1.97 -3.47 -2.82
N GLN A 21 1.36 -3.03 -1.71
CA GLN A 21 1.87 -1.93 -0.89
C GLN A 21 3.22 -2.29 -0.24
N VAL A 22 3.38 -3.53 0.23
CA VAL A 22 4.66 -4.02 0.77
C VAL A 22 5.72 -4.06 -0.32
N ALA A 23 5.38 -4.57 -1.50
CA ALA A 23 6.30 -4.66 -2.63
C ALA A 23 6.75 -3.27 -3.12
N THR A 24 5.82 -2.33 -3.28
CA THR A 24 6.14 -0.96 -3.70
C THR A 24 7.01 -0.25 -2.66
N SER A 25 6.69 -0.39 -1.36
CA SER A 25 7.54 0.12 -0.29
C SER A 25 8.94 -0.50 -0.26
N LEU A 26 9.06 -1.81 -0.53
CA LEU A 26 10.38 -2.45 -0.61
C LEU A 26 11.21 -1.88 -1.76
N VAL A 27 10.59 -1.67 -2.93
CA VAL A 27 11.25 -1.00 -4.06
C VAL A 27 11.65 0.43 -3.67
N THR A 28 10.82 1.15 -2.90
CA THR A 28 11.16 2.48 -2.38
C THR A 28 12.34 2.45 -1.40
N VAL A 29 12.50 1.43 -0.56
CA VAL A 29 13.72 1.29 0.26
C VAL A 29 14.97 1.22 -0.64
N LEU A 30 14.90 0.50 -1.76
CA LEU A 30 16.02 0.33 -2.69
C LEU A 30 16.29 1.58 -3.53
N LEU A 31 15.25 2.15 -4.15
CA LEU A 31 15.39 3.23 -5.14
C LEU A 31 15.19 4.64 -4.57
N GLY A 32 14.59 4.77 -3.38
CA GLY A 32 14.36 6.05 -2.72
C GLY A 32 13.44 6.97 -3.50
N SER A 33 13.85 8.23 -3.68
CA SER A 33 13.03 9.27 -4.32
C SER A 33 12.73 8.96 -5.79
N VAL A 34 13.60 8.23 -6.49
CA VAL A 34 13.44 7.94 -7.93
C VAL A 34 12.11 7.24 -8.23
N ILE A 35 11.77 6.20 -7.46
CA ILE A 35 10.51 5.47 -7.68
C ILE A 35 9.30 6.26 -7.16
N ILE A 36 9.50 7.10 -6.14
CA ILE A 36 8.42 7.96 -5.62
C ILE A 36 8.05 9.02 -6.65
N GLU A 37 9.03 9.70 -7.25
CA GLU A 37 8.80 10.69 -8.31
C GLU A 37 8.14 10.04 -9.54
N TYR A 38 8.56 8.83 -9.91
CA TYR A 38 7.90 8.07 -10.98
C TYR A 38 6.43 7.78 -10.67
N ASN A 39 6.11 7.35 -9.45
CA ASN A 39 4.73 7.08 -9.05
C ASN A 39 3.90 8.37 -8.95
N GLU A 40 4.47 9.46 -8.45
CA GLU A 40 3.79 10.76 -8.36
C GLU A 40 3.53 11.38 -9.72
N TRP A 41 4.36 11.10 -10.73
CA TRP A 41 4.11 11.53 -12.11
C TRP A 41 2.80 10.98 -12.68
N GLY A 42 2.37 9.80 -12.22
CA GLY A 42 1.09 9.20 -12.59
C GLY A 42 -0.11 9.69 -11.78
N ILE A 43 0.06 10.62 -10.84
CA ILE A 43 -0.99 11.13 -9.97
C ILE A 43 -1.39 12.54 -10.42
N TYR A 44 -2.68 12.75 -10.66
CA TYR A 44 -3.24 14.05 -11.00
C TYR A 44 -3.51 14.86 -9.71
N PRO A 45 -2.85 16.01 -9.47
CA PRO A 45 -3.05 16.77 -8.23
C PRO A 45 -4.49 17.29 -8.07
N GLU A 46 -5.13 17.68 -9.19
CA GLU A 46 -6.50 18.18 -9.24
C GLU A 46 -7.30 17.39 -10.29
N PRO A 47 -7.78 16.17 -9.95
CA PRO A 47 -8.45 15.32 -10.91
C PRO A 47 -9.83 15.89 -11.27
N SER A 48 -9.96 16.33 -12.52
CA SER A 48 -11.10 17.03 -13.10
C SER A 48 -12.23 16.09 -13.53
N ASN A 49 -11.91 14.84 -13.89
CA ASN A 49 -12.85 13.88 -14.45
C ASN A 49 -12.78 12.50 -13.77
N PHE A 50 -13.73 11.62 -14.10
CA PHE A 50 -13.83 10.28 -13.51
C PHE A 50 -12.62 9.39 -13.82
N LEU A 51 -11.99 9.54 -14.98
CA LEU A 51 -10.82 8.75 -15.36
C LEU A 51 -9.61 9.13 -14.51
N GLU A 52 -9.36 10.42 -14.32
CA GLU A 52 -8.28 10.94 -13.47
C GLU A 52 -8.47 10.53 -12.01
N LYS A 53 -9.71 10.60 -11.50
CA LYS A 53 -10.03 10.12 -10.15
C LYS A 53 -9.81 8.62 -10.01
N GLY A 54 -10.18 7.85 -11.03
CA GLY A 54 -9.93 6.41 -11.08
C GLY A 54 -8.44 6.10 -11.05
N GLN A 55 -7.65 6.77 -11.89
CA GLN A 55 -6.20 6.59 -11.92
C GLN A 55 -5.56 6.93 -10.56
N ASN A 56 -5.93 8.06 -9.94
CA ASN A 56 -5.44 8.40 -8.61
C ASN A 56 -5.80 7.33 -7.57
N LEU A 57 -7.03 6.80 -7.60
CA LEU A 57 -7.43 5.73 -6.70
C LEU A 57 -6.54 4.49 -6.88
N PHE A 58 -6.24 4.10 -8.12
CA PHE A 58 -5.31 3.02 -8.41
C PHE A 58 -3.90 3.33 -7.91
N MET A 59 -3.35 4.51 -8.21
CA MET A 59 -2.00 4.89 -7.79
C MET A 59 -1.86 4.91 -6.27
N TYR A 60 -2.81 5.51 -5.55
CA TYR A 60 -2.80 5.52 -4.09
C TYR A 60 -3.08 4.13 -3.49
N GLY A 61 -3.93 3.33 -4.13
CA GLY A 61 -4.20 1.96 -3.71
C GLY A 61 -2.97 1.05 -3.78
N PHE A 62 -2.05 1.32 -4.71
CA PHE A 62 -0.88 0.47 -4.97
C PHE A 62 0.41 1.00 -4.33
N ALA A 63 0.61 2.31 -4.32
CA ALA A 63 1.85 2.97 -3.88
C ALA A 63 1.62 4.07 -2.84
N GLY A 64 0.38 4.32 -2.41
CA GLY A 64 0.06 5.45 -1.53
C GLY A 64 0.81 5.40 -0.20
N PHE A 65 0.95 4.23 0.42
CA PHE A 65 1.74 4.12 1.65
C PHE A 65 3.23 4.39 1.40
N ALA A 66 3.76 3.87 0.29
CA ALA A 66 5.15 4.05 -0.09
C ALA A 66 5.48 5.55 -0.28
N ILE A 67 4.63 6.25 -1.03
CA ILE A 67 4.72 7.71 -1.26
C ILE A 67 4.64 8.46 0.07
N TYR A 68 3.57 8.23 0.84
CA TYR A 68 3.35 8.94 2.10
C TYR A 68 4.52 8.81 3.07
N SER A 69 4.93 7.57 3.38
CA SER A 69 5.93 7.33 4.41
C SER A 69 7.33 7.79 4.00
N TYR A 70 7.69 7.69 2.71
CA TYR A 70 8.99 8.19 2.23
C TYR A 70 9.04 9.72 2.16
N ARG A 71 7.99 10.38 1.64
CA ARG A 71 7.90 11.85 1.64
C ARG A 71 7.89 12.41 3.06
N LYS A 72 7.20 11.74 3.99
CA LYS A 72 7.23 12.10 5.41
C LYS A 72 8.65 12.02 5.99
N ALA A 73 9.40 10.97 5.66
CA ALA A 73 10.80 10.84 6.07
C ALA A 73 11.71 11.90 5.43
N GLU A 74 11.46 12.30 4.18
CA GLU A 74 12.18 13.40 3.52
C GLU A 74 11.99 14.75 4.21
N GLN A 75 10.78 15.00 4.73
CA GLN A 75 10.46 16.23 5.47
C GLN A 75 11.14 16.28 6.84
N GLU A 76 11.29 15.13 7.50
CA GLU A 76 11.82 15.06 8.88
C GLU A 76 13.35 14.91 8.93
N PHE A 77 13.94 14.26 7.93
CA PHE A 77 15.36 13.92 7.95
C PHE A 77 16.08 14.47 6.71
N SER A 78 17.24 15.10 6.90
CA SER A 78 18.08 15.55 5.78
C SER A 78 18.93 14.42 5.19
N ASN A 79 19.31 13.42 6.00
CA ASN A 79 20.19 12.33 5.59
C ASN A 79 19.42 11.21 4.85
N TRP A 80 19.85 10.90 3.62
CA TRP A 80 19.21 9.89 2.77
C TRP A 80 19.18 8.47 3.35
N LEU A 81 20.21 8.05 4.09
CA LEU A 81 20.24 6.74 4.76
C LEU A 81 19.20 6.69 5.88
N VAL A 82 19.06 7.78 6.63
CA VAL A 82 18.08 7.87 7.72
C VAL A 82 16.66 7.84 7.17
N ARG A 83 16.41 8.49 6.02
CA ARG A 83 15.11 8.40 5.33
C ARG A 83 14.75 6.97 4.95
N LYS A 84 15.69 6.23 4.36
CA LYS A 84 15.49 4.82 4.00
C LYS A 84 15.27 3.95 5.23
N ALA A 85 16.00 4.18 6.31
CA ALA A 85 15.80 3.47 7.57
C ALA A 85 14.43 3.76 8.19
N ALA A 86 14.00 5.03 8.23
CA ALA A 86 12.67 5.41 8.70
C ALA A 86 11.56 4.79 7.84
N HIS A 87 11.72 4.79 6.52
CA HIS A 87 10.79 4.13 5.61
C HIS A 87 10.75 2.61 5.80
N LEU A 88 11.90 1.97 6.04
CA LEU A 88 11.98 0.55 6.34
C LEU A 88 11.25 0.20 7.65
N LEU A 89 11.38 1.03 8.68
CA LEU A 89 10.60 0.87 9.92
C LEU A 89 9.10 1.01 9.65
N ALA A 90 8.69 1.98 8.83
CA ALA A 90 7.31 2.14 8.42
C ALA A 90 6.79 0.91 7.64
N LEU A 91 7.61 0.33 6.76
CA LEU A 91 7.30 -0.92 6.03
C LEU A 91 7.11 -2.12 6.98
N ILE A 92 7.93 -2.24 8.02
CA ILE A 92 7.76 -3.28 9.06
C ILE A 92 6.41 -3.08 9.77
N ALA A 93 6.08 -1.84 10.14
CA ALA A 93 4.79 -1.52 10.75
C ALA A 93 3.62 -1.83 9.81
N LEU A 94 3.71 -1.47 8.53
CA LEU A 94 2.71 -1.82 7.51
C LEU A 94 2.52 -3.33 7.42
N SER A 95 3.60 -4.10 7.43
CA SER A 95 3.55 -5.56 7.32
C SER A 95 2.85 -6.19 8.53
N ILE A 96 3.12 -5.69 9.74
CA ILE A 96 2.43 -6.13 10.97
C ILE A 96 0.94 -5.80 10.89
N VAL A 97 0.59 -4.57 10.51
CA VAL A 97 -0.81 -4.15 10.33
C VAL A 97 -1.49 -5.00 9.26
N GLY A 98 -0.81 -5.29 8.15
CA GLY A 98 -1.31 -6.15 7.09
C GLY A 98 -1.67 -7.55 7.57
N VAL A 99 -0.80 -8.18 8.38
CA VAL A 99 -1.09 -9.50 8.99
C VAL A 99 -2.32 -9.42 9.89
N ILE A 100 -2.45 -8.38 10.71
CA ILE A 100 -3.62 -8.17 11.57
C ILE A 100 -4.90 -8.04 10.73
N VAL A 101 -4.88 -7.19 9.70
CA VAL A 101 -6.02 -6.99 8.79
C VAL A 101 -6.41 -8.30 8.12
N TYR A 102 -5.44 -9.07 7.61
CA TYR A 102 -5.68 -10.36 6.98
C TYR A 102 -6.43 -11.32 7.90
N TYR A 103 -5.96 -11.51 9.14
CA TYR A 103 -6.62 -12.40 10.09
C TYR A 103 -7.97 -11.88 10.55
N ALA A 104 -8.12 -10.57 10.74
CA ALA A 104 -9.41 -9.94 11.09
C ALA A 104 -10.46 -10.13 9.98
N THR A 105 -10.07 -9.95 8.72
CA THR A 105 -10.94 -10.21 7.57
C THR A 105 -11.30 -11.70 7.50
N TYR A 106 -10.32 -12.58 7.64
CA TYR A 106 -10.58 -14.02 7.62
C TYR A 106 -11.55 -14.47 8.72
N GLY A 107 -11.34 -14.01 9.95
CA GLY A 107 -12.21 -14.31 11.10
C GLY A 107 -13.63 -13.80 10.89
N THR A 108 -13.78 -12.56 10.42
CA THR A 108 -15.09 -11.97 10.12
C THR A 108 -15.83 -12.71 9.02
N LEU A 109 -15.15 -13.05 7.92
CA LEU A 109 -15.76 -13.80 6.82
C LEU A 109 -16.20 -15.19 7.26
N LYS A 110 -15.38 -15.87 8.07
CA LYS A 110 -15.76 -17.17 8.61
C LYS A 110 -17.01 -17.05 9.50
N PHE A 111 -17.09 -16.05 10.36
CA PHE A 111 -18.27 -15.83 11.21
C PHE A 111 -19.57 -15.56 10.43
N ILE A 112 -19.47 -14.93 9.25
CA ILE A 112 -20.65 -14.58 8.43
C ILE A 112 -21.11 -15.76 7.56
N PHE A 113 -20.17 -16.51 6.98
CA PHE A 113 -20.45 -17.51 5.95
C PHE A 113 -20.40 -18.96 6.44
N TYR A 114 -19.96 -19.21 7.67
CA TYR A 114 -19.98 -20.51 8.36
C TYR A 114 -20.74 -20.41 9.68
#